data_AF-X1IJ68-F1
#
_entry.id   AF-X1IJ68-F1
#
_cell.length_a   1.000
_cell.length_b   1.000
_cell.length_c   1.000
_cell.angle_alpha   90.00
_cell.angle_beta   90.00
_cell.angle_gamma   90.00
#
_symmetry.space_group_name_H-M   'P 1'
#
loop_
_entity.id
_entity.type
_entity.pdbx_description
1 polymer ?
#
loop_
_entity_poly.entity_id
_entity_poly.type
_entity_poly.pdbx_seq_one_letter_code
_entity_poly.pdbx_strand_id
1 'polypeptide(L)'
;SEDKRVAQQIIGKSMQLSKAYPGIVVIEMGGPSAKIGFWANLTEELFNTKTYIFPNAVWLRLLHLGTNIFSLSEIIVENPYARKKLPKGLIESIMPEGKIVTGIDQNIN
;
A
#
# COMPACT_ATOMS: atom_id res chain seq x y z
N SER A 1 12.23 -9.13 10.43
CA SER A 1 13.04 -8.28 9.55
C SER A 1 12.79 -6.82 9.90
N GLU A 2 13.71 -5.93 9.55
CA GLU A 2 13.56 -4.48 9.75
C GLU A 2 12.32 -3.92 9.03
N ASP A 3 12.05 -4.37 7.80
CA ASP A 3 10.90 -3.92 7.01
C ASP A 3 9.57 -4.20 7.71
N LYS A 4 9.43 -5.38 8.34
CA LYS A 4 8.22 -5.74 9.11
C LYS A 4 8.05 -4.84 10.33
N ARG A 5 9.15 -4.48 11.00
CA ARG A 5 9.13 -3.56 12.14
C ARG A 5 8.69 -2.16 11.69
N VAL A 6 9.22 -1.67 10.58
CA VAL A 6 8.83 -0.37 9.98
C VAL A 6 7.37 -0.39 9.52
N ALA A 7 6.91 -1.44 8.83
CA ALA A 7 5.51 -1.63 8.43
C ALA A 7 4.57 -1.54 9.64
N GLN A 8 4.90 -2.27 10.72
CA GLN A 8 4.13 -2.24 11.96
C GLN A 8 4.11 -0.86 12.61
N GLN A 9 5.21 -0.11 12.57
CA GLN A 9 5.26 1.27 13.09
C GLN A 9 4.39 2.22 12.28
N ILE A 10 4.43 2.14 10.95
CA ILE A 10 3.63 2.99 10.06
C ILE A 10 2.14 2.67 10.23
N ILE A 11 1.77 1.39 10.22
CA ILE A 11 0.40 0.93 10.48
C ILE A 11 -0.04 1.38 11.89
N GLY A 12 0.81 1.22 12.91
CA GLY A 12 0.52 1.63 14.28
C GLY A 12 0.28 3.14 14.44
N LYS A 13 1.13 3.98 13.83
CA LYS A 13 0.92 5.45 13.77
C LYS A 13 -0.39 5.78 13.06
N SER A 14 -0.66 5.08 11.98
CA SER A 14 -1.88 5.27 11.21
C SER A 14 -3.13 4.84 11.96
N MET A 15 -3.07 3.80 12.79
CA MET A 15 -4.19 3.42 13.67
C MET A 15 -4.52 4.54 14.67
N GLN A 16 -3.52 5.28 15.16
CA GLN A 16 -3.75 6.42 16.04
C GLN A 16 -4.46 7.56 15.30
N LEU A 17 -4.04 7.85 14.07
CA LEU A 17 -4.69 8.85 13.21
C LEU A 17 -6.09 8.38 12.75
N SER A 18 -6.26 7.09 12.48
CA SER A 18 -7.51 6.55 11.94
C SER A 18 -8.63 6.43 12.99
N LYS A 19 -8.28 6.47 14.28
CA LYS A 19 -9.25 6.59 15.38
C LYS A 19 -10.00 7.93 15.33
N ALA A 20 -9.40 8.97 14.74
CA ALA A 20 -10.04 10.27 14.51
C ALA A 20 -10.79 10.33 13.17
N TYR A 21 -10.30 9.64 12.12
CA TYR A 21 -10.92 9.57 10.79
C TYR A 21 -10.72 8.20 10.14
N PRO A 22 -11.76 7.43 9.74
CA PRO A 22 -11.57 6.15 9.06
C PRO A 22 -10.85 6.38 7.72
N GLY A 23 -9.68 5.75 7.51
CA GLY A 23 -8.75 6.21 6.47
C GLY A 23 -7.94 5.13 5.75
N ILE A 24 -7.42 5.55 4.60
CA ILE A 24 -6.36 4.91 3.81
C ILE A 24 -5.02 5.42 4.34
N VAL A 25 -4.05 4.52 4.50
CA VAL A 25 -2.68 4.88 4.87
C VAL A 25 -1.83 4.97 3.64
N VAL A 26 -1.23 6.13 3.37
CA VAL A 26 -0.33 6.29 2.24
C VAL A 26 1.11 6.05 2.70
N ILE A 27 1.81 5.16 2.01
CA ILE A 27 3.24 4.90 2.21
C ILE A 27 3.97 5.28 0.94
N GLU A 28 4.68 6.40 0.99
CA GLU A 28 5.58 6.86 -0.06
C GLU A 28 6.92 6.13 0.09
N MET A 29 7.27 5.36 -0.93
CA MET A 29 8.54 4.66 -1.05
C MET A 29 9.39 5.37 -2.08
N GLY A 30 10.62 5.70 -1.70
CA GLY A 30 11.60 6.31 -2.57
C GLY A 30 12.84 5.45 -2.69
N GLY A 31 13.51 5.58 -3.85
CA GLY A 31 14.84 5.03 -4.07
C GLY A 31 14.87 3.63 -4.72
N PRO A 32 16.05 3.21 -5.16
CA PRO A 32 16.25 2.00 -5.98
C PRO A 32 15.97 0.68 -5.24
N SER A 33 15.83 0.71 -3.91
CA SER A 33 15.54 -0.46 -3.06
C SER A 33 14.06 -0.63 -2.74
N ALA A 34 13.18 0.25 -3.24
CA ALA A 34 11.76 0.16 -2.99
C ALA A 34 11.12 -1.01 -3.75
N LYS A 35 10.65 -2.00 -2.99
CA LYS A 35 10.03 -3.23 -3.51
C LYS A 35 8.53 -3.22 -3.26
N ILE A 36 7.78 -2.46 -4.05
CA ILE A 36 6.34 -2.26 -3.82
C ILE A 36 5.56 -3.57 -3.65
N GLY A 37 5.86 -4.60 -4.46
CA GLY A 37 5.24 -5.93 -4.34
C GLY A 37 5.59 -6.67 -3.05
N PHE A 38 6.82 -6.54 -2.55
CA PHE A 38 7.20 -7.10 -1.25
C PHE A 38 6.42 -6.43 -0.11
N TRP A 39 6.29 -5.10 -0.15
CA TRP A 39 5.51 -4.36 0.85
C TRP A 39 4.01 -4.67 0.77
N ALA A 40 3.48 -4.91 -0.44
CA ALA A 40 2.10 -5.36 -0.62
C ALA A 40 1.86 -6.71 0.07
N ASN A 41 2.69 -7.72 -0.24
CA ASN A 41 2.60 -9.05 0.37
C ASN A 41 2.72 -8.99 1.91
N LEU A 42 3.68 -8.21 2.42
CA LEU A 42 3.89 -8.05 3.85
C LEU A 42 2.68 -7.38 4.53
N THR A 43 2.04 -6.43 3.85
CA THR A 43 0.82 -5.76 4.35
C THR A 43 -0.35 -6.73 4.39
N GLU A 44 -0.55 -7.54 3.34
CA GLU A 44 -1.56 -8.60 3.31
C GLU A 44 -1.34 -9.61 4.43
N GLU A 45 -0.11 -10.09 4.62
CA GLU A 45 0.24 -10.99 5.73
C GLU A 45 -0.14 -10.39 7.08
N LEU A 46 0.17 -9.10 7.30
CA LEU A 46 -0.16 -8.40 8.55
C LEU A 46 -1.68 -8.30 8.74
N PHE A 47 -2.45 -7.95 7.70
CA PHE A 47 -3.91 -7.95 7.78
C PHE A 47 -4.50 -9.34 8.04
N ASN A 48 -3.95 -10.38 7.41
CA ASN A 48 -4.36 -11.77 7.58
C ASN A 48 -4.14 -12.30 9.00
N THR A 49 -3.27 -11.67 9.80
CA THR A 49 -3.17 -11.99 11.24
C THR A 49 -4.42 -11.61 12.04
N LYS A 50 -5.36 -10.84 11.46
CA LYS A 50 -6.57 -10.31 12.12
C LYS A 50 -6.29 -9.37 13.30
N THR A 51 -5.03 -9.05 13.56
CA THR A 51 -4.60 -8.16 14.64
C THR A 51 -5.03 -6.72 14.38
N TYR A 52 -5.15 -6.35 13.10
CA TYR A 52 -5.41 -4.99 12.65
C TYR A 52 -6.81 -4.88 12.03
N ILE A 53 -7.77 -4.33 12.78
CA ILE A 53 -9.10 -3.93 12.27
C ILE A 53 -9.11 -2.54 11.62
N PHE A 54 -7.97 -1.85 11.65
CA PHE A 54 -7.68 -0.57 11.01
C PHE A 54 -6.20 -0.53 10.61
N PRO A 55 -5.80 0.22 9.56
CA PRO A 55 -6.63 1.06 8.68
C PRO A 55 -7.56 0.25 7.76
N ASN A 56 -8.39 0.95 6.98
CA ASN A 56 -9.27 0.31 5.99
C ASN A 56 -8.49 -0.24 4.79
N ALA A 57 -7.41 0.44 4.42
CA ALA A 57 -6.48 0.02 3.38
C ALA A 57 -5.12 0.70 3.59
N VAL A 58 -4.10 0.16 2.95
CA VAL A 58 -2.79 0.80 2.76
C VAL A 58 -2.60 1.07 1.26
N TRP A 59 -2.32 2.32 0.91
CA TRP A 59 -1.92 2.74 -0.42
C TRP A 59 -0.39 2.89 -0.47
N LEU A 60 0.24 1.96 -1.14
CA LEU A 60 1.67 1.93 -1.40
C LEU A 60 1.95 2.71 -2.67
N ARG A 61 2.83 3.70 -2.59
CA ARG A 61 3.23 4.54 -3.72
C ARG A 61 4.74 4.50 -3.84
N LEU A 62 5.24 4.23 -5.03
CA LEU A 62 6.66 4.20 -5.33
C LEU A 62 6.94 5.18 -6.46
N LEU A 63 7.75 6.18 -6.15
CA LEU A 63 8.33 7.07 -7.13
C LEU A 63 9.78 6.67 -7.40
N HIS A 64 10.05 6.13 -8.59
CA HIS A 64 11.41 5.88 -9.05
C HIS A 64 11.87 7.02 -9.96
N LEU A 65 12.86 7.78 -9.48
CA LEU A 65 13.53 8.84 -10.23
C LEU A 65 14.88 8.30 -10.74
N GLY A 66 14.84 7.59 -11.87
CA GLY A 66 16.06 7.21 -12.60
C GLY A 66 16.57 8.37 -13.46
N THR A 67 17.83 8.29 -13.91
CA THR A 67 18.46 9.34 -14.74
C THR A 67 17.74 9.62 -16.06
N ASN A 68 16.91 8.69 -16.57
CA ASN A 68 16.13 8.85 -17.81
C ASN A 68 14.72 8.26 -17.76
N ILE A 69 14.28 7.68 -16.63
CA ILE A 69 12.98 7.00 -16.52
C ILE A 69 12.31 7.49 -15.24
N PHE A 70 11.17 8.14 -15.44
CA PHE A 70 10.20 8.42 -14.39
C PHE A 70 9.21 7.26 -14.37
N SER A 71 9.16 6.49 -13.29
CA SER A 71 8.10 5.51 -13.10
C SER A 71 7.41 5.72 -11.76
N LEU A 72 6.08 5.74 -11.82
CA LEU A 72 5.19 5.70 -10.68
C LEU A 72 4.59 4.30 -10.62
N SER A 73 4.66 3.68 -9.45
CA SER A 73 3.99 2.41 -9.19
C SER A 73 3.13 2.55 -7.94
N GLU A 74 1.87 2.12 -8.03
CA GLU A 74 0.91 2.28 -6.96
C GLU A 74 0.15 0.97 -6.74
N ILE A 75 -0.03 0.57 -5.47
CA ILE A 75 -0.82 -0.61 -5.08
C ILE A 75 -1.64 -0.24 -3.86
N ILE A 76 -2.93 -0.57 -3.87
CA ILE A 76 -3.80 -0.46 -2.70
C ILE A 76 -4.08 -1.86 -2.18
N VAL A 77 -3.74 -2.10 -0.92
CA VAL A 77 -4.07 -3.33 -0.19
C VAL A 77 -5.22 -3.02 0.76
N GLU A 78 -6.41 -3.55 0.47
CA GLU A 78 -7.57 -3.43 1.34
C GLU A 78 -7.48 -4.36 2.55
N ASN A 79 -7.91 -3.88 3.72
CA ASN A 79 -8.03 -4.70 4.90
C ASN A 79 -9.36 -5.49 4.87
N PRO A 80 -9.33 -6.82 4.74
CA PRO A 80 -10.55 -7.64 4.72
C PRO A 80 -11.36 -7.53 6.03
N TYR A 81 -10.72 -7.16 7.14
CA TYR A 81 -11.32 -7.12 8.47
C TYR A 81 -11.64 -5.71 8.98
N ALA A 82 -11.50 -4.68 8.13
CA ALA A 82 -11.86 -3.32 8.52
C ALA A 82 -13.34 -3.19 8.87
N ARG A 83 -13.65 -2.53 9.99
CA ARG A 83 -15.04 -2.32 10.46
C ARG A 83 -15.89 -1.52 9.49
N LYS A 84 -15.27 -0.59 8.77
CA LYS A 84 -15.88 0.16 7.66
C LYS A 84 -15.06 -0.17 6.42
N LYS A 85 -15.71 -0.59 5.34
CA LYS A 85 -15.04 -0.77 4.04
C LYS A 85 -14.85 0.57 3.35
N LEU A 86 -13.91 0.61 2.41
CA LEU A 86 -13.83 1.75 1.51
C LEU A 86 -15.12 1.84 0.68
N PRO A 87 -15.62 3.05 0.37
CA PRO A 87 -16.71 3.23 -0.56
C PRO A 87 -16.40 2.56 -1.90
N LYS A 88 -17.40 1.91 -2.52
CA LYS A 88 -17.27 1.38 -3.88
C LYS A 88 -16.87 2.52 -4.83
N GLY A 89 -15.94 2.25 -5.74
CA GLY A 89 -15.44 3.24 -6.70
C GLY A 89 -14.44 4.26 -6.12
N LEU A 90 -14.17 4.28 -4.80
CA LEU A 90 -13.14 5.16 -4.25
C LEU A 90 -11.75 4.80 -4.82
N ILE A 91 -11.44 3.51 -4.91
CA ILE A 91 -10.20 3.01 -5.50
C ILE A 91 -10.10 3.41 -6.98
N GLU A 92 -11.19 3.25 -7.74
CA GLU A 92 -11.28 3.67 -9.14
C GLU A 92 -11.10 5.19 -9.29
N SER A 93 -11.54 5.99 -8.31
CA SER A 93 -11.40 7.44 -8.32
C SER A 93 -9.97 7.92 -8.00
N ILE A 94 -9.27 7.25 -7.07
CA ILE A 94 -7.92 7.69 -6.63
C ILE A 94 -6.81 6.99 -7.41
N MET A 95 -7.10 5.85 -8.04
CA MET A 95 -6.17 5.04 -8.83
C MET A 95 -6.89 4.51 -10.08
N PRO A 96 -7.30 5.40 -11.02
CA PRO A 96 -8.15 5.04 -12.17
C PRO A 96 -7.48 4.06 -13.14
N GLU A 97 -6.14 4.09 -13.22
CA GLU A 97 -5.35 3.15 -14.00
C GLU A 97 -4.88 1.95 -13.18
N GLY A 98 -5.46 1.74 -11.99
CA GLY A 98 -5.03 0.84 -10.92
C GLY A 98 -4.84 -0.62 -11.34
N LYS A 99 -3.80 -0.88 -12.12
CA LYS A 99 -3.30 -2.21 -12.40
C LYS A 99 -2.61 -2.67 -11.13
N ILE A 100 -3.26 -3.60 -10.44
CA ILE A 100 -2.52 -4.54 -9.60
C ILE A 100 -1.70 -5.38 -10.58
N VAL A 101 -0.50 -4.94 -10.91
CA VAL A 101 0.41 -5.68 -11.80
C VAL A 101 0.94 -6.88 -11.01
N THR A 102 0.21 -8.00 -11.07
CA THR A 102 0.66 -9.32 -10.57
C THR A 102 1.46 -10.10 -11.63
N GLY A 103 1.89 -9.45 -12.71
CA GLY A 103 2.70 -10.06 -13.77
C GLY A 103 3.85 -9.14 -14.16
N ILE A 104 5.08 -9.65 -14.06
CA ILE A 104 6.25 -8.99 -14.64
C ILE A 104 6.00 -8.89 -16.15
N ASP A 105 5.83 -7.66 -16.64
CA ASP A 105 5.86 -7.41 -18.08
C ASP A 105 7.32 -7.55 -18.54
N GLN A 106 7.62 -8.63 -19.25
CA GLN A 106 8.95 -8.90 -19.81
C GLN A 106 9.23 -8.07 -21.08
N ASN A 107 8.30 -7.22 -21.53
CA ASN A 107 8.39 -6.48 -22.78
C ASN A 107 8.51 -4.96 -22.62
N ILE A 108 8.84 -4.45 -21.44
CA ILE A 108 9.30 -3.06 -21.33
C ILE A 108 10.80 -3.06 -21.61
N ASN A 109 11.11 -2.76 -22.88
CA ASN A 109 12.44 -2.71 -23.53
C ASN A 109 13.63 -2.38 -22.63
#